data_AF-A0A952VK86-F1
#
_entry.id   AF-A0A952VK86-F1
#
_cell.length_a   1.000
_cell.length_b   1.000
_cell.length_c   1.000
_cell.angle_alpha   90.00
_cell.angle_beta   90.00
_cell.angle_gamma   90.00
#
_symmetry.space_group_name_H-M   'P 1'
#
loop_
_entity.id
_entity.type
_entity.pdbx_description
1 polymer ?
#
loop_
_entity_poly.entity_id
_entity_poly.type
_entity_poly.pdbx_seq_one_letter_code
_entity_poly.pdbx_strand_id
1 'polypeptide(L)'
;TLLRMKERCDPYVYYTRVRPYIHGWKNSPSLPNGLIYDNVEAYAQQPQQFRGETGAQSSIVPCLDAGLGIHHAPDPLTVYLQEMREYMPPRHRALIQALESQTDTSGQALLSRYIRDRKQHHPKLLSAYCECVSLLAQFREIHIGYADNYINRQNQTSTTNPTAVGTGGTPFMTYLQKHLDETKQAIAS
;
A
#
# COMPACT_ATOMS: atom_id res chain seq x y z
N THR A 1 -15.54 2.16 -9.73
CA THR A 1 -14.72 1.39 -8.77
C THR A 1 -13.54 0.76 -9.51
N LEU A 2 -12.60 0.12 -8.81
CA LEU A 2 -11.31 -0.37 -9.37
C LEU A 2 -11.46 -1.11 -10.72
N LEU A 3 -12.50 -1.94 -10.87
CA LEU A 3 -12.79 -2.69 -12.10
C LEU A 3 -12.95 -1.82 -13.37
N ARG A 4 -13.35 -0.55 -13.20
CA ARG A 4 -13.58 0.41 -14.29
C ARG A 4 -12.30 1.11 -14.75
N MET A 5 -11.15 0.85 -14.11
CA MET A 5 -9.87 1.47 -14.47
C MET A 5 -9.54 1.25 -15.95
N LYS A 6 -9.80 0.05 -16.47
CA LYS A 6 -9.56 -0.33 -17.87
C LYS A 6 -10.41 0.45 -18.88
N GLU A 7 -11.52 1.06 -18.46
CA GLU A 7 -12.38 1.86 -19.36
C GLU A 7 -11.68 3.14 -19.84
N ARG A 8 -10.77 3.69 -19.02
CA ARG A 8 -10.18 5.02 -19.24
C ARG A 8 -8.67 5.09 -19.01
N CYS A 9 -8.04 3.97 -18.67
CA CYS A 9 -6.60 3.87 -18.44
C CYS A 9 -6.04 2.72 -19.27
N ASP A 10 -5.47 3.04 -20.43
CA ASP A 10 -4.78 2.07 -21.27
C ASP A 10 -3.41 1.70 -20.65
N PRO A 11 -3.05 0.40 -20.56
CA PRO A 11 -1.79 -0.05 -19.95
C PRO A 11 -0.54 0.56 -20.58
N TYR A 12 -0.49 0.65 -21.91
CA TYR A 12 0.65 1.20 -22.62
C TYR A 12 0.75 2.71 -22.36
N VAL A 13 -0.36 3.45 -22.44
CA VAL A 13 -0.38 4.89 -22.15
C VAL A 13 0.03 5.17 -20.71
N TYR A 14 -0.51 4.42 -19.75
CA TYR A 14 -0.11 4.55 -18.34
C TYR A 14 1.40 4.34 -18.19
N TYR A 15 1.92 3.22 -18.68
CA TYR A 15 3.32 2.86 -18.49
C TYR A 15 4.29 3.82 -19.18
N THR A 16 3.98 4.25 -20.41
CA THR A 16 4.92 5.03 -21.23
C THR A 16 4.75 6.54 -21.09
N ARG A 17 3.54 7.03 -20.78
CA ARG A 17 3.23 8.47 -20.81
C ARG A 17 2.84 9.06 -19.46
N VAL A 18 2.40 8.24 -18.50
CA VAL A 18 2.00 8.73 -17.17
C VAL A 18 3.06 8.37 -16.14
N ARG A 19 3.39 7.08 -16.03
CA ARG A 19 4.31 6.54 -15.03
C ARG A 19 5.65 7.25 -14.92
N PRO A 20 6.31 7.69 -16.03
CA PRO A 20 7.58 8.42 -15.94
C PRO A 20 7.53 9.67 -15.06
N TYR A 21 6.40 10.38 -15.04
CA TYR A 21 6.24 11.66 -14.33
C TYR A 21 5.88 11.51 -12.85
N ILE A 22 5.53 10.31 -12.41
CA ILE A 22 5.15 10.03 -11.01
C ILE A 22 6.26 9.32 -10.24
N HIS A 23 7.40 9.05 -10.87
CA HIS A 23 8.62 8.66 -10.15
C HIS A 23 9.14 9.84 -9.33
N GLY A 24 9.70 9.52 -8.16
CA GLY A 24 10.39 10.50 -7.33
C GLY A 24 11.88 10.55 -7.67
N TRP A 25 12.60 11.30 -6.86
CA TRP A 25 14.07 11.41 -6.94
C TRP A 25 14.77 10.66 -5.82
N LYS A 26 14.04 10.02 -4.89
CA LYS A 26 14.65 9.12 -3.90
C LYS A 26 15.18 7.85 -4.56
N ASN A 27 16.50 7.64 -4.49
CA ASN A 27 17.21 6.54 -5.16
C ASN A 27 17.03 6.54 -6.69
N SER A 28 16.79 7.71 -7.29
CA SER A 28 16.61 7.82 -8.74
C SER A 28 17.96 7.87 -9.46
N PRO A 29 18.19 7.05 -10.51
CA PRO A 29 19.41 7.13 -11.31
C PRO A 29 19.62 8.49 -12.01
N SER A 30 18.53 9.21 -12.31
CA SER A 30 18.59 10.52 -12.98
C SER A 30 18.96 11.65 -12.02
N LEU A 31 18.69 11.48 -10.73
CA LEU A 31 18.95 12.46 -9.67
C LEU A 31 19.54 11.73 -8.45
N PRO A 32 20.76 11.18 -8.56
CA PRO A 32 21.33 10.31 -7.52
C PRO A 32 21.47 11.03 -6.18
N ASN A 33 21.76 12.34 -6.21
CA ASN A 33 21.89 13.17 -5.01
C ASN A 33 20.56 13.75 -4.54
N GLY A 34 19.49 13.64 -5.33
CA GLY A 34 18.18 14.23 -5.04
C GLY A 34 17.92 15.51 -5.83
N LEU A 35 16.87 16.23 -5.46
CA LEU A 35 16.43 17.47 -6.11
C LEU A 35 16.71 18.68 -5.21
N ILE A 36 17.34 19.72 -5.77
CA ILE A 36 17.49 21.01 -5.08
C ILE A 36 16.20 21.81 -5.23
N TYR A 37 15.67 22.24 -4.11
CA TYR A 37 14.50 23.11 -4.02
C TYR A 37 14.98 24.53 -3.79
N ASP A 38 15.12 25.27 -4.88
CA ASP A 38 15.65 26.63 -4.79
C ASP A 38 14.74 27.54 -3.95
N ASN A 39 15.35 28.41 -3.17
CA ASN A 39 14.68 29.36 -2.26
C ASN A 39 13.80 28.72 -1.16
N VAL A 40 14.03 27.45 -0.82
CA VAL A 40 13.40 26.82 0.36
C VAL A 40 14.40 26.81 1.52
N GLU A 41 14.23 27.78 2.44
CA GLU A 41 15.15 28.00 3.58
C GLU A 41 15.37 26.74 4.42
N ALA A 42 14.29 26.00 4.72
CA ALA A 42 14.35 24.77 5.51
C ALA A 42 15.25 23.68 4.91
N TYR A 43 15.51 23.74 3.60
CA TYR A 43 16.37 22.78 2.91
C TYR A 43 17.80 23.30 2.71
N ALA A 44 18.09 24.57 3.01
CA ALA A 44 19.43 25.14 3.01
C ALA A 44 20.28 24.81 1.75
N GLN A 45 19.65 24.87 0.56
CA GLN A 45 20.25 24.51 -0.73
C GLN A 45 20.81 23.07 -0.82
N GLN A 46 20.44 22.20 0.13
CA GLN A 46 20.77 20.78 0.10
C GLN A 46 19.78 20.01 -0.76
N PRO A 47 20.24 19.01 -1.54
CA PRO A 47 19.35 18.20 -2.34
C PRO A 47 18.48 17.32 -1.44
N GLN A 48 17.19 17.27 -1.74
CA GLN A 48 16.20 16.50 -0.98
C GLN A 48 15.86 15.22 -1.71
N GLN A 49 15.46 14.18 -0.96
CA GLN A 49 15.20 12.84 -1.47
C GLN A 49 13.75 12.45 -1.13
N PHE A 50 12.86 12.48 -2.12
CA PHE A 50 11.45 12.11 -1.94
C PHE A 50 11.03 10.98 -2.88
N ARG A 51 10.21 10.08 -2.36
CA ARG A 51 9.66 8.93 -3.09
C ARG A 51 8.66 9.39 -4.13
N GLY A 52 8.53 8.59 -5.19
CA GLY A 52 7.46 8.78 -6.16
C GLY A 52 6.09 8.47 -5.57
N GLU A 53 5.05 8.78 -6.34
CA GLU A 53 3.69 8.41 -5.99
C GLU A 53 3.55 6.89 -5.96
N THR A 54 2.78 6.38 -5.01
CA THR A 54 2.38 4.98 -4.96
C THR A 54 1.04 4.83 -4.26
N GLY A 55 0.26 3.81 -4.65
CA GLY A 55 -0.98 3.45 -3.95
C GLY A 55 -0.79 3.18 -2.45
N ALA A 56 0.43 2.88 -1.97
CA ALA A 56 0.74 2.73 -0.55
C ALA A 56 0.66 4.04 0.25
N GLN A 57 0.58 5.20 -0.40
CA GLN A 57 0.31 6.51 0.23
C GLN A 57 -1.20 6.72 0.48
N SER A 58 -2.07 5.82 0.02
CA SER A 58 -3.48 5.82 0.40
C SER A 58 -3.68 5.32 1.82
N SER A 59 -4.50 6.03 2.60
CA SER A 59 -4.82 5.66 3.98
C SER A 59 -5.94 4.61 4.08
N ILE A 60 -6.65 4.30 2.99
CA ILE A 60 -7.82 3.42 3.02
C ILE A 60 -7.44 2.00 3.45
N VAL A 61 -6.48 1.37 2.76
CA VAL A 61 -6.08 -0.01 3.04
C VAL A 61 -5.45 -0.14 4.43
N PRO A 62 -4.50 0.73 4.85
CA PRO A 62 -3.98 0.71 6.22
C PRO A 62 -5.04 0.87 7.31
N CYS A 63 -6.06 1.72 7.10
CA CYS A 63 -7.18 1.82 8.04
C CYS A 63 -8.00 0.53 8.11
N LEU A 64 -8.25 -0.13 6.98
CA LEU A 64 -8.97 -1.41 6.95
C LEU A 64 -8.15 -2.51 7.62
N ASP A 65 -6.85 -2.58 7.36
CA ASP A 65 -5.95 -3.54 7.99
C ASP A 65 -5.95 -3.36 9.52
N ALA A 66 -5.75 -2.13 9.98
CA ALA A 66 -5.75 -1.79 11.40
C ALA A 66 -7.10 -2.10 12.07
N GLY A 67 -8.21 -1.68 11.46
CA GLY A 67 -9.54 -1.88 12.01
C GLY A 67 -9.98 -3.34 12.03
N LEU A 68 -9.67 -4.10 10.98
CA LEU A 68 -9.98 -5.54 10.91
C LEU A 68 -8.97 -6.40 11.69
N GLY A 69 -7.85 -5.84 12.15
CA GLY A 69 -6.80 -6.60 12.86
C GLY A 69 -6.01 -7.52 11.94
N ILE A 70 -5.76 -7.10 10.69
CA ILE A 70 -4.88 -7.80 9.76
C ILE A 70 -3.46 -7.33 10.01
N HIS A 71 -2.61 -8.26 10.46
CA HIS A 71 -1.21 -7.97 10.76
C HIS A 71 -0.29 -8.48 9.64
N HIS A 72 0.73 -7.68 9.34
CA HIS A 72 1.75 -8.00 8.35
C HIS A 72 3.07 -8.30 9.05
N ALA A 73 3.75 -9.39 8.69
CA ALA A 73 4.97 -9.81 9.35
C ALA A 73 6.09 -8.77 9.16
N PRO A 74 6.85 -8.43 10.21
CA PRO A 74 7.87 -7.40 10.15
C PRO A 74 8.98 -7.78 9.17
N ASP A 75 9.17 -6.94 8.16
CA ASP A 75 10.13 -7.13 7.07
C ASP A 75 10.45 -5.78 6.38
N PRO A 76 11.32 -5.74 5.36
CA PRO A 76 11.62 -4.50 4.63
C PRO A 76 10.39 -3.81 4.00
N LEU A 77 9.34 -4.55 3.66
CA LEU A 77 8.09 -3.99 3.17
C LEU A 77 7.37 -3.22 4.28
N THR A 78 7.23 -3.76 5.48
CA THR A 78 6.59 -3.04 6.59
C THR A 78 7.30 -1.74 6.94
N VAL A 79 8.64 -1.71 6.90
CA VAL A 79 9.44 -0.49 7.07
C VAL A 79 9.16 0.52 5.96
N TYR A 80 9.08 0.06 4.71
CA TYR A 80 8.72 0.90 3.57
C TYR A 80 7.30 1.49 3.71
N LEU A 81 6.32 0.70 4.14
CA LEU A 81 4.94 1.17 4.33
C LEU A 81 4.83 2.19 5.47
N GLN A 82 5.62 2.01 6.54
CA GLN A 82 5.73 3.01 7.60
C GLN A 82 6.31 4.32 7.04
N GLU A 83 7.33 4.27 6.18
CA GLU A 83 7.83 5.46 5.47
C GLU A 83 6.71 6.12 4.63
N MET A 84 5.87 5.33 3.94
CA MET A 84 4.76 5.87 3.13
C MET A 84 3.71 6.62 3.97
N ARG A 85 3.59 6.35 5.27
CA ARG A 85 2.69 7.11 6.15
C ARG A 85 3.12 8.56 6.26
N GLU A 86 4.41 8.87 6.19
CA GLU A 86 4.90 10.26 6.25
C GLU A 86 4.41 11.10 5.05
N TYR A 87 4.02 10.44 3.96
CA TYR A 87 3.41 11.07 2.78
C TYR A 87 1.87 11.19 2.90
N MET A 88 1.27 10.72 3.99
CA MET A 88 -0.16 10.87 4.27
C MET A 88 -0.44 12.14 5.08
N PRO A 89 -1.60 12.80 4.87
CA PRO A 89 -2.06 13.90 5.71
C PRO A 89 -2.01 13.54 7.20
N PRO A 90 -1.57 14.45 8.10
CA PRO A 90 -1.39 14.14 9.53
C PRO A 90 -2.64 13.55 10.20
N ARG A 91 -3.84 14.03 9.84
CA ARG A 91 -5.10 13.49 10.37
C ARG A 91 -5.38 12.05 9.94
N HIS A 92 -4.95 11.66 8.74
CA HIS A 92 -5.11 10.28 8.27
C HIS A 92 -4.14 9.34 8.98
N ARG A 93 -2.90 9.77 9.20
CA ARG A 93 -1.94 9.03 10.03
C ARG A 93 -2.47 8.81 11.45
N ALA A 94 -3.01 9.86 12.07
CA ALA A 94 -3.59 9.79 13.40
C ALA A 94 -4.76 8.80 13.47
N LEU A 95 -5.60 8.72 12.43
CA LEU A 95 -6.67 7.74 12.35
C LEU A 95 -6.13 6.30 12.29
N ILE A 96 -5.13 6.04 11.45
CA ILE A 96 -4.51 4.71 11.35
C ILE A 96 -3.94 4.31 12.72
N GLN A 97 -3.17 5.19 13.36
CA GLN A 97 -2.59 4.94 14.68
C GLN A 97 -3.65 4.72 15.76
N ALA A 98 -4.75 5.48 15.71
CA ALA A 98 -5.86 5.30 16.63
C ALA A 98 -6.48 3.90 16.49
N LEU A 99 -6.70 3.42 15.26
CA LEU A 99 -7.21 2.07 15.00
C LEU A 99 -6.23 0.99 15.44
N GLU A 100 -4.93 1.14 15.16
CA GLU A 100 -3.88 0.19 15.57
C GLU A 100 -3.73 0.10 17.09
N SER A 101 -4.02 1.19 17.81
CA SER A 101 -3.96 1.21 19.27
C SER A 101 -5.15 0.52 19.96
N GLN A 102 -6.20 0.14 19.20
CA GLN A 102 -7.35 -0.56 19.73
C GLN A 102 -7.06 -2.06 19.87
N THR A 103 -6.23 -2.42 20.86
CA THR A 103 -5.86 -3.80 21.18
C THR A 103 -6.24 -4.21 22.60
N ASP A 104 -6.39 -5.52 22.82
CA ASP A 104 -6.54 -6.09 24.16
C ASP A 104 -5.18 -6.25 24.86
N THR A 105 -5.19 -6.81 26.08
CA THR A 105 -3.97 -7.01 26.90
C THR A 105 -2.96 -7.98 26.26
N SER A 106 -3.38 -8.77 25.27
CA SER A 106 -2.52 -9.69 24.51
C SER A 106 -2.05 -9.10 23.18
N GLY A 107 -2.39 -7.83 22.90
CA GLY A 107 -2.03 -7.14 21.66
C GLY A 107 -2.90 -7.52 20.46
N GLN A 108 -4.02 -8.22 20.66
CA GLN A 108 -4.94 -8.55 19.57
C GLN A 108 -5.92 -7.39 19.32
N ALA A 109 -6.24 -7.11 18.06
CA ALA A 109 -7.19 -6.06 17.71
C ALA A 109 -8.57 -6.31 18.35
N LEU A 110 -9.14 -5.29 19.01
CA LEU A 110 -10.37 -5.40 19.79
C LEU A 110 -11.55 -5.87 18.96
N LEU A 111 -11.68 -5.40 17.70
CA LEU A 111 -12.79 -5.78 16.83
C LEU A 111 -12.73 -7.28 16.49
N SER A 112 -11.58 -7.76 16.02
CA SER A 112 -11.42 -9.17 15.63
C SER A 112 -11.60 -10.09 16.85
N ARG A 113 -11.04 -9.72 18.01
CA ARG A 113 -11.24 -10.43 19.28
C ARG A 113 -12.72 -10.49 19.68
N TYR A 114 -13.40 -9.34 19.70
CA TYR A 114 -14.81 -9.21 20.09
C TYR A 114 -15.72 -10.13 19.28
N ILE A 115 -15.48 -10.22 17.98
CA ILE A 115 -16.25 -11.04 17.03
C ILE A 115 -15.97 -12.52 17.25
N ARG A 116 -14.69 -12.89 17.41
CA ARG A 116 -14.25 -14.28 17.61
C ARG A 116 -14.82 -14.88 18.89
N ASP A 117 -14.83 -14.13 19.98
CA ASP A 117 -15.39 -14.57 21.27
C ASP A 117 -16.89 -14.83 21.21
N ARG A 118 -17.58 -14.18 20.26
CA ARG A 118 -19.03 -14.26 20.09
C ARG A 118 -19.46 -15.16 18.94
N LYS A 119 -18.54 -15.85 18.26
CA LYS A 119 -18.85 -16.62 17.04
C LYS A 119 -19.97 -17.65 17.21
N GLN A 120 -20.06 -18.28 18.39
CA GLN A 120 -21.08 -19.29 18.68
C GLN A 120 -22.48 -18.67 18.84
N HIS A 121 -22.57 -17.48 19.44
CA HIS A 121 -23.84 -16.81 19.71
C HIS A 121 -24.26 -15.83 18.61
N HIS A 122 -23.30 -15.33 17.82
CA HIS A 122 -23.51 -14.33 16.77
C HIS A 122 -22.84 -14.74 15.44
N PRO A 123 -23.24 -15.86 14.82
CA PRO A 123 -22.60 -16.34 13.58
C PRO A 123 -22.73 -15.35 12.41
N LYS A 124 -23.80 -14.54 12.37
CA LYS A 124 -23.96 -13.48 11.35
C LYS A 124 -22.91 -12.37 11.48
N LEU A 125 -22.46 -12.06 12.69
CA LEU A 125 -21.42 -11.06 12.93
C LEU A 125 -20.06 -11.56 12.42
N LEU A 126 -19.74 -12.83 12.68
CA LEU A 126 -18.56 -13.48 12.12
C LEU A 126 -18.62 -13.50 10.58
N SER A 127 -19.77 -13.84 10.00
CA SER A 127 -19.96 -13.86 8.55
C SER A 127 -19.70 -12.49 7.93
N ALA A 128 -20.24 -11.42 8.50
CA ALA A 128 -20.03 -10.05 8.01
C ALA A 128 -18.56 -9.62 8.11
N TYR A 129 -17.87 -9.99 9.19
CA TYR A 129 -16.44 -9.73 9.34
C TYR A 129 -15.60 -10.48 8.30
N CYS A 130 -15.86 -11.78 8.11
CA CYS A 130 -15.18 -12.58 7.10
C CYS A 130 -15.45 -12.03 5.69
N GLU A 131 -16.65 -11.53 5.42
CA GLU A 131 -16.98 -10.86 4.16
C GLU A 131 -16.16 -9.57 3.96
N CYS A 132 -16.01 -8.73 4.99
CA CYS A 132 -15.14 -7.55 4.92
C CYS A 132 -13.68 -7.91 4.58
N VAL A 133 -13.12 -8.93 5.26
CA VAL A 133 -11.75 -9.40 4.99
C VAL A 133 -11.65 -10.00 3.58
N SER A 134 -12.67 -10.73 3.13
CA SER A 134 -12.74 -11.31 1.79
C SER A 134 -12.79 -10.24 0.69
N LEU A 135 -13.58 -9.18 0.88
CA LEU A 135 -13.63 -8.04 -0.05
C LEU A 135 -12.29 -7.31 -0.14
N LEU A 136 -11.58 -7.18 0.98
CA LEU A 136 -10.22 -6.62 0.98
C LEU A 136 -9.21 -7.53 0.26
N ALA A 137 -9.30 -8.85 0.45
CA ALA A 137 -8.50 -9.82 -0.30
C ALA A 137 -8.80 -9.73 -1.81
N GLN A 138 -10.07 -9.63 -2.20
CA GLN A 138 -10.48 -9.47 -3.60
C GLN A 138 -9.92 -8.16 -4.20
N PHE A 139 -9.95 -7.05 -3.45
CA PHE A 139 -9.31 -5.81 -3.88
C PHE A 139 -7.81 -5.99 -4.13
N ARG A 140 -7.09 -6.64 -3.20
CA ARG A 140 -5.65 -6.92 -3.33
C ARG A 140 -5.35 -7.80 -4.54
N GLU A 141 -6.16 -8.82 -4.79
CA GLU A 141 -6.03 -9.73 -5.94
C GLU A 141 -6.23 -9.02 -7.28
N ILE A 142 -7.28 -8.18 -7.40
CA ILE A 142 -7.50 -7.34 -8.59
C ILE A 142 -6.32 -6.37 -8.77
N HIS A 143 -5.84 -5.76 -7.69
CA HIS A 143 -4.72 -4.83 -7.72
C HIS A 143 -3.42 -5.50 -8.19
N ILE A 144 -3.11 -6.73 -7.76
CA ILE A 144 -1.99 -7.52 -8.26
C ILE A 144 -2.11 -7.73 -9.77
N GLY A 145 -3.28 -8.15 -10.25
CA GLY A 145 -3.51 -8.35 -11.69
C GLY A 145 -3.33 -7.07 -12.50
N TYR A 146 -3.62 -5.91 -11.92
CA TYR A 146 -3.37 -4.62 -12.54
C TYR A 146 -1.90 -4.24 -12.52
N ALA A 147 -1.22 -4.40 -11.39
CA ALA A 147 0.21 -4.13 -11.29
C ALA A 147 1.02 -5.01 -12.27
N ASP A 148 0.62 -6.27 -12.43
CA ASP A 148 1.22 -7.18 -13.40
C ASP A 148 1.03 -6.69 -14.85
N ASN A 149 -0.21 -6.40 -15.24
CA ASN A 149 -0.54 -5.99 -16.61
C ASN A 149 0.00 -4.58 -16.97
N TYR A 150 -0.16 -3.61 -16.07
CA TYR A 150 0.18 -2.21 -16.32
C TYR A 150 1.66 -1.89 -16.12
N ILE A 151 2.43 -2.77 -15.46
CA ILE A 151 3.84 -2.52 -15.15
C ILE A 151 4.71 -3.73 -15.48
N ASN A 152 4.51 -4.85 -14.80
CA ASN A 152 5.45 -5.99 -14.83
C ASN A 152 5.62 -6.59 -16.24
N ARG A 153 4.52 -6.70 -17.00
CA ARG A 153 4.47 -7.28 -18.35
C ARG A 153 4.69 -6.27 -19.47
N GLN A 154 4.96 -5.01 -19.15
CA GLN A 154 5.26 -3.99 -20.15
C GLN A 154 6.67 -4.20 -20.71
N ASN A 155 6.90 -3.72 -21.93
CA ASN A 155 8.24 -3.75 -22.50
C ASN A 155 9.07 -2.61 -21.91
N GLN A 156 10.14 -2.94 -21.19
CA GLN A 156 11.02 -1.91 -20.63
C GLN A 156 11.79 -1.20 -21.74
N THR A 157 11.51 0.10 -21.90
CA THR A 157 12.18 0.94 -22.90
C THR A 157 13.20 1.92 -22.32
N SER A 158 13.23 2.10 -21.00
CA SER A 158 14.16 2.99 -20.30
C SER A 158 14.58 2.41 -18.94
N THR A 159 15.83 2.67 -18.53
CA THR A 159 16.33 2.37 -17.17
C THR A 159 15.67 3.22 -16.09
N THR A 160 15.16 4.40 -16.46
CA THR A 160 14.45 5.32 -15.56
C THR A 160 12.98 4.97 -15.34
N ASN A 161 12.46 3.97 -16.08
CA ASN A 161 11.10 3.47 -15.93
C ASN A 161 11.10 1.94 -15.88
N PRO A 162 11.67 1.32 -14.83
CA PRO A 162 11.87 -0.13 -14.75
C PRO A 162 10.56 -0.90 -14.56
N THR A 163 10.46 -2.12 -15.08
CA THR A 163 9.26 -2.99 -14.91
C THR A 163 9.29 -3.80 -13.62
N ALA A 164 10.49 -4.09 -13.09
CA ALA A 164 10.69 -4.95 -11.93
C ALA A 164 10.47 -4.26 -10.57
N VAL A 165 10.43 -2.93 -10.53
CA VAL A 165 10.22 -2.15 -9.30
C VAL A 165 9.11 -1.13 -9.45
N GLY A 166 8.43 -0.80 -8.35
CA GLY A 166 7.40 0.24 -8.31
C GLY A 166 8.03 1.63 -8.39
N THR A 167 7.20 2.66 -8.58
CA THR A 167 7.58 4.08 -8.55
C THR A 167 8.15 4.53 -7.20
N GLY A 168 7.83 3.80 -6.13
CA GLY A 168 8.46 3.96 -4.81
C GLY A 168 9.76 3.18 -4.62
N GLY A 169 10.20 2.40 -5.60
CA GLY A 169 11.48 1.67 -5.60
C GLY A 169 11.46 0.27 -4.97
N THR A 170 10.30 -0.38 -4.89
CA THR A 170 10.12 -1.69 -4.23
C THR A 170 9.84 -2.82 -5.23
N PRO A 171 10.20 -4.08 -4.92
CA PRO A 171 9.77 -5.27 -5.69
C PRO A 171 8.27 -5.55 -5.47
N PHE A 172 7.44 -4.71 -6.07
CA PHE A 172 6.01 -4.61 -5.75
C PHE A 172 5.24 -5.92 -5.93
N MET A 173 5.58 -6.76 -6.92
CA MET A 173 4.85 -8.02 -7.14
C MET A 173 4.95 -8.96 -5.95
N THR A 174 6.14 -9.14 -5.38
CA THR A 174 6.36 -9.97 -4.19
C THR A 174 5.60 -9.42 -2.99
N TYR A 175 5.63 -8.10 -2.82
CA TYR A 175 5.01 -7.42 -1.69
C TYR A 175 3.48 -7.47 -1.74
N LEU A 176 2.90 -7.24 -2.91
CA LEU A 176 1.46 -7.33 -3.09
C LEU A 176 0.95 -8.75 -2.87
N GLN A 177 1.68 -9.77 -3.36
CA GLN A 177 1.31 -11.18 -3.15
C GLN A 177 1.36 -11.56 -1.66
N LYS A 178 2.45 -11.22 -0.96
CA LYS A 178 2.58 -11.47 0.49
C LYS A 178 1.38 -10.90 1.27
N HIS A 179 1.04 -9.64 0.99
CA HIS A 179 -0.09 -8.97 1.61
C HIS A 179 -1.43 -9.66 1.33
N LEU A 180 -1.67 -10.13 0.10
CA LEU A 180 -2.86 -10.92 -0.21
C LEU A 180 -2.92 -12.21 0.63
N ASP A 181 -1.80 -12.90 0.76
CA ASP A 181 -1.72 -14.15 1.51
C ASP A 181 -1.98 -13.93 3.01
N GLU A 182 -1.37 -12.91 3.61
CA GLU A 182 -1.59 -12.53 5.01
C GLU A 182 -3.05 -12.10 5.28
N THR A 183 -3.70 -11.39 4.34
CA THR A 183 -5.13 -11.09 4.46
C THR A 183 -5.99 -12.34 4.41
N LYS A 184 -5.69 -13.28 3.50
CA LYS A 184 -6.43 -14.55 3.39
C LYS A 184 -6.27 -15.40 4.68
N GLN A 185 -5.09 -15.38 5.30
CA GLN A 185 -4.84 -16.07 6.58
C GLN A 185 -5.64 -15.50 7.76
N ALA A 186 -5.96 -14.20 7.74
CA ALA A 186 -6.77 -13.57 8.79
C ALA A 186 -8.21 -14.11 8.89
N ILE A 187 -8.72 -14.73 7.82
CA ILE A 187 -10.02 -15.42 7.79
C ILE A 187 -9.94 -16.81 8.47
N ALA A 188 -8.80 -17.49 8.31
CA ALA A 188 -8.60 -18.86 8.77
C ALA A 188 -8.13 -18.97 10.23
N SER A 189 -7.47 -17.92 10.73
CA SER A 189 -7.20 -17.73 12.16
C SER A 189 -8.52 -17.58 12.91
#